data_AF-B7R786-F1
#
_entry.id   AF-B7R786-F1
#
_cell.length_a   1.000
_cell.length_b   1.000
_cell.length_c   1.000
_cell.angle_alpha   90.00
_cell.angle_beta   90.00
_cell.angle_gamma   90.00
#
_symmetry.space_group_name_H-M   'P 1'
#
loop_
_entity.id
_entity.type
_entity.pdbx_description
1 polymer ?
#
loop_
_entity_poly.entity_id
_entity_poly.type
_entity_poly.pdbx_seq_one_letter_code
_entity_poly.pdbx_strand_id
1 'polypeptide(L)'
;MVPVDFYRYRSKLKQMILSKKELLASEWDPFVAAWVCYSLAIDGIGNNQPLIELCTMMEKWLTDDAVWDYRRNLGPIALIIWLWKERGLEVQASIAARLSQEIQRVSIDDKLSILRDPEQVFLLALGLQGAKDESAKNYLKKVAEREVNRGPLRRRMFYAASLKELGESVPYPFEEPQDESDVIALVWWAERYGGDKYEQWKRFGSIEDHIALEQGTDLVEKRNLSITEMAILYEAVTKEIMFPEPSLLFEYFPFHERVRQIARDYFMNGKYNAAVFEAVKALNEMIQQRSGIMNKNEAELVQATMKNISDPRIIFNDFLNEDSGKNEQTGLALICEGIFKAFRNPKGHKPEDHPLVNLEACEALEQLIVISYMMKRIERAKTK
;
A
#
# COMPACT_ATOMS: atom_id res chain seq x y z
N MET A 1 -8.09 -12.78 -8.84
CA MET A 1 -7.05 -12.03 -9.59
C MET A 1 -7.13 -10.62 -9.07
N VAL A 2 -6.06 -10.02 -8.59
CA VAL A 2 -6.07 -8.60 -8.19
C VAL A 2 -4.95 -7.97 -8.98
N PRO A 3 -5.16 -7.54 -10.24
CA PRO A 3 -4.11 -6.87 -10.99
C PRO A 3 -4.28 -5.36 -10.86
N VAL A 4 -4.34 -4.84 -9.61
CA VAL A 4 -4.33 -3.38 -9.41
C VAL A 4 -2.95 -2.89 -9.79
N ASP A 5 -2.85 -2.21 -10.93
CA ASP A 5 -1.60 -1.58 -11.35
C ASP A 5 -1.38 -0.31 -10.53
N PHE A 6 -0.74 -0.46 -9.36
CA PHE A 6 -0.49 0.63 -8.44
C PHE A 6 0.29 1.78 -9.10
N TYR A 7 1.27 1.48 -9.95
CA TYR A 7 2.06 2.51 -10.63
C TYR A 7 1.22 3.31 -11.62
N ARG A 8 0.36 2.64 -12.39
CA ARG A 8 -0.62 3.30 -13.26
C ARG A 8 -1.60 4.15 -12.45
N TYR A 9 -2.18 3.61 -11.39
CA TYR A 9 -3.11 4.33 -10.52
C TYR A 9 -2.47 5.58 -9.92
N ARG A 10 -1.25 5.46 -9.37
CA ARG A 10 -0.51 6.61 -8.83
C ARG A 10 -0.29 7.68 -9.90
N SER A 11 0.16 7.28 -11.08
CA SER A 11 0.43 8.22 -12.18
C SER A 11 -0.84 8.96 -12.61
N LYS A 12 -1.95 8.25 -12.80
CA LYS A 12 -3.23 8.83 -13.22
C LYS A 12 -3.87 9.72 -12.17
N LEU A 13 -3.91 9.28 -10.92
CA LEU A 13 -4.41 10.10 -9.81
C LEU A 13 -3.57 11.38 -9.66
N LYS A 14 -2.24 11.29 -9.78
CA LYS A 14 -1.37 12.48 -9.77
C LYS A 14 -1.70 13.45 -10.89
N GLN A 15 -1.94 12.97 -12.11
CA GLN A 15 -2.37 13.82 -13.23
C GLN A 15 -3.70 14.52 -12.94
N MET A 16 -4.69 13.80 -12.39
CA MET A 16 -5.98 14.37 -12.00
C MET A 16 -5.82 15.44 -10.91
N ILE A 17 -4.98 15.19 -9.89
CA ILE A 17 -4.68 16.15 -8.82
C ILE A 17 -4.01 17.41 -9.38
N LEU A 18 -3.05 17.27 -10.29
CA LEU A 18 -2.39 18.41 -10.93
C LEU A 18 -3.35 19.22 -11.81
N SER A 19 -4.26 18.55 -12.53
CA SER A 19 -5.33 19.24 -13.26
C SER A 19 -6.25 20.04 -12.34
N LYS A 20 -6.59 19.50 -11.16
CA LYS A 20 -7.33 20.24 -10.13
C LYS A 20 -6.55 21.44 -9.59
N LYS A 21 -5.23 21.32 -9.42
CA LYS A 21 -4.36 22.45 -9.07
C LYS A 21 -4.42 23.56 -10.12
N GLU A 22 -4.36 23.22 -11.41
CA GLU A 22 -4.41 24.21 -12.50
C GLU A 22 -5.74 24.98 -12.51
N LEU A 23 -6.87 24.28 -12.29
CA LEU A 23 -8.19 24.91 -12.21
C LEU A 23 -8.31 25.93 -11.06
N LEU A 24 -7.60 25.74 -9.95
CA LEU A 24 -7.61 26.68 -8.82
C LEU A 24 -7.03 28.06 -9.15
N ALA A 25 -6.27 28.20 -10.25
CA ALA A 25 -5.78 29.49 -10.71
C ALA A 25 -6.92 30.38 -11.26
N SER A 26 -7.97 29.78 -11.82
CA SER A 26 -9.15 30.48 -12.34
C SER A 26 -10.37 30.38 -11.44
N GLU A 27 -10.52 29.28 -10.70
CA GLU A 27 -11.67 28.97 -9.84
C GLU A 27 -11.20 28.64 -8.43
N TRP A 28 -10.99 29.67 -7.61
CA TRP A 28 -10.50 29.48 -6.25
C TRP A 28 -11.53 28.80 -5.34
N ASP A 29 -11.21 27.61 -4.87
CA ASP A 29 -11.93 26.91 -3.81
C ASP A 29 -10.92 26.44 -2.75
N PRO A 30 -10.96 27.00 -1.52
CA PRO A 30 -10.00 26.65 -0.47
C PRO A 30 -10.14 25.20 0.01
N PHE A 31 -11.32 24.59 -0.09
CA PHE A 31 -11.52 23.19 0.27
C PHE A 31 -10.88 22.25 -0.75
N VAL A 32 -11.04 22.53 -2.04
CA VAL A 32 -10.34 21.80 -3.10
C VAL A 32 -8.82 22.02 -3.00
N ALA A 33 -8.38 23.27 -2.78
CA ALA A 33 -6.97 23.58 -2.58
C ALA A 33 -6.36 22.81 -1.42
N ALA A 34 -7.10 22.68 -0.31
CA ALA A 34 -6.67 21.91 0.84
C ALA A 34 -6.41 20.44 0.46
N TRP A 35 -7.38 19.76 -0.14
CA TRP A 35 -7.20 18.36 -0.53
C TRP A 35 -6.13 18.14 -1.61
N VAL A 36 -5.92 19.09 -2.52
CA VAL A 36 -4.80 19.06 -3.47
C VAL A 36 -3.46 19.18 -2.74
N CYS A 37 -3.32 20.11 -1.79
CA CYS A 37 -2.12 20.23 -0.96
C CYS A 37 -1.85 18.96 -0.14
N TYR A 38 -2.88 18.41 0.51
CA TYR A 38 -2.78 17.13 1.21
C TYR A 38 -2.25 16.03 0.29
N SER A 39 -2.82 15.94 -0.91
CA SER A 39 -2.42 14.93 -1.90
C SER A 39 -0.98 15.08 -2.34
N LEU A 40 -0.55 16.30 -2.66
CA LEU A 40 0.80 16.56 -3.13
C LEU A 40 1.83 16.36 -2.00
N ALA A 41 1.49 16.66 -0.74
CA ALA A 41 2.39 16.45 0.39
C ALA A 41 2.82 14.98 0.58
N ILE A 42 2.04 14.01 0.09
CA ILE A 42 2.37 12.58 0.14
C ILE A 42 3.65 12.24 -0.65
N ASP A 43 3.97 13.00 -1.70
CA ASP A 43 5.22 12.84 -2.46
C ASP A 43 6.47 13.37 -1.72
N GLY A 44 6.29 13.87 -0.51
CA GLY A 44 7.30 14.61 0.22
C GLY A 44 7.25 16.10 -0.09
N ILE A 45 7.90 16.87 0.80
CA ILE A 45 7.70 18.31 0.91
C ILE A 45 8.90 19.10 0.36
N GLY A 46 10.13 18.59 0.53
CA GLY A 46 11.36 19.35 0.29
C GLY A 46 11.63 19.75 -1.17
N ASN A 47 11.10 19.00 -2.15
CA ASN A 47 11.34 19.22 -3.59
C ASN A 47 10.04 19.15 -4.41
N ASN A 48 8.94 19.67 -3.86
CA ASN A 48 7.61 19.58 -4.46
C ASN A 48 7.12 20.95 -4.93
N GLN A 49 7.60 21.37 -6.10
CA GLN A 49 7.27 22.69 -6.65
C GLN A 49 5.75 22.93 -6.79
N PRO A 50 4.93 21.96 -7.29
CA PRO A 50 3.49 22.14 -7.33
C PRO A 50 2.85 22.39 -5.96
N LEU A 51 3.31 21.71 -4.91
CA LEU A 51 2.86 21.93 -3.53
C LEU A 51 3.27 23.31 -3.03
N ILE A 52 4.54 23.70 -3.23
CA ILE A 52 5.08 24.99 -2.74
C ILE A 52 4.31 26.18 -3.34
N GLU A 53 4.00 26.12 -4.64
CA GLU A 53 3.20 27.14 -5.32
C GLU A 53 1.80 27.26 -4.72
N LEU A 54 1.12 26.12 -4.51
CA LEU A 54 -0.23 26.13 -3.96
C LEU A 54 -0.25 26.56 -2.48
N CYS A 55 0.73 26.13 -1.69
CA CYS A 55 0.94 26.62 -0.32
C CYS A 55 1.08 28.14 -0.28
N THR A 56 1.87 28.71 -1.19
CA THR A 56 2.06 30.18 -1.28
C THR A 56 0.74 30.89 -1.59
N MET A 57 -0.09 30.32 -2.48
CA MET A 57 -1.42 30.85 -2.76
C MET A 57 -2.35 30.76 -1.55
N MET A 58 -2.36 29.62 -0.85
CA MET A 58 -3.17 29.41 0.37
C MET A 58 -2.73 30.35 1.51
N GLU A 59 -1.43 30.54 1.71
CA GLU A 59 -0.88 31.45 2.71
C GLU A 59 -1.26 32.91 2.39
N LYS A 60 -1.20 33.32 1.12
CA LYS A 60 -1.69 34.64 0.68
C LYS A 60 -3.20 34.79 0.93
N TRP A 61 -3.99 33.78 0.58
CA TRP A 61 -5.43 33.77 0.83
C TRP A 61 -5.73 33.94 2.33
N LEU A 62 -4.99 33.29 3.22
CA LEU A 62 -5.18 33.37 4.68
C LEU A 62 -4.93 34.77 5.27
N THR A 63 -4.24 35.67 4.54
CA THR A 63 -4.01 37.04 4.99
C THR A 63 -5.23 37.96 4.88
N ASP A 64 -6.26 37.54 4.13
CA ASP A 64 -7.50 38.30 4.02
C ASP A 64 -8.40 38.03 5.23
N ASP A 65 -8.80 39.08 5.95
CA ASP A 65 -9.65 38.95 7.14
C ASP A 65 -11.02 38.33 6.82
N ALA A 66 -11.53 38.52 5.60
CA ALA A 66 -12.80 37.94 5.15
C ALA A 66 -12.76 36.40 5.09
N VAL A 67 -11.57 35.77 5.13
CA VAL A 67 -11.45 34.31 5.20
C VAL A 67 -12.19 33.74 6.42
N TRP A 68 -12.18 34.45 7.53
CA TRP A 68 -12.76 33.98 8.78
C TRP A 68 -14.29 34.14 8.85
N ASP A 69 -14.89 34.87 7.91
CA ASP A 69 -16.34 35.06 7.84
C ASP A 69 -17.06 33.78 7.39
N TYR A 70 -16.34 32.86 6.74
CA TYR A 70 -16.90 31.63 6.19
C TYR A 70 -16.45 30.40 6.99
N ARG A 71 -17.39 29.79 7.73
CA ARG A 71 -17.11 28.57 8.53
C ARG A 71 -16.52 27.41 7.73
N ARG A 72 -16.83 27.29 6.43
CA ARG A 72 -16.27 26.25 5.53
C ARG A 72 -14.75 26.35 5.34
N ASN A 73 -14.16 27.49 5.70
CA ASN A 73 -12.73 27.74 5.57
C ASN A 73 -11.93 27.16 6.74
N LEU A 74 -12.57 26.76 7.84
CA LEU A 74 -11.84 26.28 9.03
C LEU A 74 -11.00 25.02 8.75
N GLY A 75 -11.50 24.05 7.98
CA GLY A 75 -10.71 22.88 7.55
C GLY A 75 -9.49 23.28 6.70
N PRO A 76 -9.65 24.07 5.62
CA PRO A 76 -8.53 24.59 4.85
C PRO A 76 -7.50 25.37 5.68
N ILE A 77 -7.92 26.19 6.63
CA ILE A 77 -7.01 26.89 7.57
C ILE A 77 -6.23 25.88 8.41
N ALA A 78 -6.91 24.87 8.95
CA ALA A 78 -6.28 23.82 9.73
C ALA A 78 -5.24 23.05 8.92
N LEU A 79 -5.50 22.79 7.64
CA LEU A 79 -4.51 22.16 6.77
C LEU A 79 -3.27 23.04 6.58
N ILE A 80 -3.40 24.37 6.43
CA ILE A 80 -2.23 25.27 6.34
C ILE A 80 -1.35 25.13 7.59
N ILE A 81 -1.97 25.09 8.77
CA ILE A 81 -1.25 24.86 10.03
C ILE A 81 -0.50 23.51 10.02
N TRP A 82 -1.19 22.45 9.57
CA TRP A 82 -0.57 21.14 9.40
C TRP A 82 0.62 21.19 8.42
N LEU A 83 0.48 21.84 7.26
CA LEU A 83 1.54 21.99 6.27
C LEU A 83 2.74 22.78 6.81
N TRP A 84 2.54 23.83 7.60
CA TRP A 84 3.65 24.52 8.26
C TRP A 84 4.44 23.58 9.15
N LYS A 85 3.76 22.79 9.97
CA LYS A 85 4.40 21.80 10.85
C LYS A 85 5.18 20.75 10.05
N GLU A 86 4.57 20.16 9.02
CA GLU A 86 5.21 19.14 8.18
C GLU A 86 6.41 19.71 7.39
N ARG A 87 6.39 21.00 7.07
CA ARG A 87 7.51 21.73 6.44
C ARG A 87 8.60 22.15 7.43
N GLY A 88 8.42 21.90 8.74
CA GLY A 88 9.32 22.40 9.78
C GLY A 88 9.31 23.93 9.92
N LEU A 89 8.25 24.60 9.49
CA LEU A 89 8.05 26.04 9.61
C LEU A 89 7.40 26.39 10.95
N GLU A 90 7.63 27.62 11.40
CA GLU A 90 7.00 28.13 12.61
C GLU A 90 5.48 28.31 12.39
N VAL A 91 4.68 27.68 13.25
CA VAL A 91 3.23 27.85 13.26
C VAL A 91 2.87 29.19 13.89
N GLN A 92 2.15 30.03 13.15
CA GLN A 92 1.69 31.33 13.66
C GLN A 92 0.68 31.16 14.81
N ALA A 93 1.09 31.52 16.02
CA ALA A 93 0.29 31.30 17.23
C ALA A 93 -1.07 32.05 17.21
N SER A 94 -1.14 33.23 16.59
CA SER A 94 -2.37 34.01 16.44
C SER A 94 -3.42 33.28 15.59
N ILE A 95 -3.00 32.70 14.47
CA ILE A 95 -3.86 31.95 13.55
C ILE A 95 -4.34 30.66 14.21
N ALA A 96 -3.43 29.93 14.86
CA ALA A 96 -3.79 28.70 15.59
C ALA A 96 -4.79 28.98 16.73
N ALA A 97 -4.58 30.05 17.50
CA ALA A 97 -5.49 30.45 18.57
C ALA A 97 -6.87 30.88 18.02
N ARG A 98 -6.91 31.65 16.92
CA ARG A 98 -8.16 32.06 16.27
C ARG A 98 -8.93 30.84 15.74
N LEU A 99 -8.24 29.90 15.10
CA LEU A 99 -8.84 28.63 14.65
C LEU A 99 -9.44 27.86 15.83
N SER A 100 -8.70 27.67 16.93
CA SER A 100 -9.21 26.99 18.13
C SER A 100 -10.46 27.64 18.69
N GLN A 101 -10.53 28.98 18.69
CA GLN A 101 -11.70 29.72 19.16
C GLN A 101 -12.89 29.53 18.21
N GLU A 102 -12.70 29.65 16.91
CA GLU A 102 -13.78 29.53 15.92
C GLU A 102 -14.36 28.11 15.88
N ILE A 103 -13.53 27.07 15.98
CA ILE A 103 -14.00 25.68 16.05
C ILE A 103 -14.98 25.49 17.22
N GLN A 104 -14.66 26.04 18.39
CA GLN A 104 -15.50 25.94 19.59
C GLN A 104 -16.81 26.75 19.50
N ARG A 105 -16.89 27.74 18.60
CA ARG A 105 -18.12 28.51 18.34
C ARG A 105 -19.08 27.79 17.39
N VAL A 106 -18.61 26.80 16.64
CA VAL A 106 -19.46 26.04 15.72
C VAL A 106 -20.23 24.99 16.49
N SER A 107 -21.56 25.08 16.47
CA SER A 107 -22.44 24.05 17.04
C SER A 107 -22.56 22.85 16.11
N ILE A 108 -22.45 21.63 16.64
CA ILE A 108 -22.72 20.38 15.91
C ILE A 108 -24.22 20.15 15.69
N ASP A 109 -25.08 20.78 16.49
CA ASP A 109 -26.53 20.61 16.40
C ASP A 109 -27.13 21.33 15.18
N ASP A 110 -26.41 22.31 14.62
CA ASP A 110 -26.78 22.99 13.38
C ASP A 110 -26.76 21.99 12.19
N LYS A 111 -27.85 21.93 11.42
CA LYS A 111 -27.96 20.99 10.28
C LYS A 111 -26.89 21.21 9.21
N LEU A 112 -26.50 22.47 9.00
CA LEU A 112 -25.47 22.89 8.03
C LEU A 112 -24.10 23.07 8.69
N SER A 113 -23.90 22.49 9.88
CA SER A 113 -22.62 22.58 10.59
C SER A 113 -21.51 21.92 9.78
N ILE A 114 -20.37 22.60 9.65
CA ILE A 114 -19.15 22.02 9.06
C ILE A 114 -18.63 20.84 9.89
N LEU A 115 -19.01 20.73 11.16
CA LEU A 115 -18.66 19.61 12.03
C LEU A 115 -19.44 18.33 11.68
N ARG A 116 -20.51 18.47 10.87
CA ARG A 116 -21.20 17.34 10.24
C ARG A 116 -20.57 16.93 8.92
N ASP A 117 -19.57 17.64 8.42
CA ASP A 117 -18.80 17.22 7.25
C ASP A 117 -17.55 16.47 7.73
N PRO A 118 -17.45 15.16 7.51
CA PRO A 118 -16.35 14.35 8.03
C PRO A 118 -15.01 14.70 7.37
N GLU A 119 -15.03 15.22 6.14
CA GLU A 119 -13.83 15.62 5.40
C GLU A 119 -13.25 16.91 5.98
N GLN A 120 -14.12 17.87 6.33
CA GLN A 120 -13.73 19.07 7.08
C GLN A 120 -13.16 18.71 8.46
N VAL A 121 -13.82 17.81 9.19
CA VAL A 121 -13.38 17.39 10.54
C VAL A 121 -12.05 16.64 10.49
N PHE A 122 -11.75 15.92 9.41
CA PHE A 122 -10.43 15.34 9.20
C PHE A 122 -9.35 16.41 9.00
N LEU A 123 -9.56 17.42 8.15
CA LEU A 123 -8.62 18.54 7.99
C LEU A 123 -8.41 19.31 9.30
N LEU A 124 -9.49 19.55 10.07
CA LEU A 124 -9.40 20.15 11.42
C LEU A 124 -8.53 19.30 12.36
N ALA A 125 -8.70 17.98 12.33
CA ALA A 125 -7.93 17.08 13.17
C ALA A 125 -6.44 17.11 12.84
N LEU A 126 -6.08 17.13 11.54
CA LEU A 126 -4.69 17.29 11.08
C LEU A 126 -4.06 18.59 11.61
N GLY A 127 -4.77 19.72 11.50
CA GLY A 127 -4.25 21.01 11.96
C GLY A 127 -4.11 21.14 13.48
N LEU A 128 -4.93 20.40 14.24
CA LEU A 128 -4.87 20.38 15.70
C LEU A 128 -3.88 19.35 16.27
N GLN A 129 -3.16 18.60 15.42
CA GLN A 129 -2.15 17.65 15.85
C GLN A 129 -1.02 18.34 16.65
N GLY A 130 -0.99 18.12 17.96
CA GLY A 130 0.00 18.73 18.85
C GLY A 130 -0.22 20.22 19.11
N ALA A 131 -1.44 20.73 18.88
CA ALA A 131 -1.84 22.06 19.33
C ALA A 131 -1.66 22.19 20.85
N LYS A 132 -1.13 23.32 21.32
CA LYS A 132 -0.98 23.60 22.76
C LYS A 132 -2.33 23.75 23.49
N ASP A 133 -3.34 24.20 22.74
CA ASP A 133 -4.70 24.36 23.26
C ASP A 133 -5.47 23.05 23.11
N GLU A 134 -5.60 22.31 24.22
CA GLU A 134 -6.35 21.06 24.27
C GLU A 134 -7.88 21.28 24.26
N SER A 135 -8.39 22.52 24.43
CA SER A 135 -9.85 22.76 24.49
C SER A 135 -10.54 22.48 23.15
N ALA A 136 -10.01 23.01 22.04
CA ALA A 136 -10.52 22.76 20.70
C ALA A 136 -10.37 21.29 20.29
N LYS A 137 -9.23 20.67 20.65
CA LYS A 137 -8.97 19.24 20.41
C LYS A 137 -9.98 18.36 21.15
N ASN A 138 -10.21 18.60 22.43
CA ASN A 138 -11.20 17.86 23.22
C ASN A 138 -12.64 18.10 22.71
N TYR A 139 -12.96 19.30 22.24
CA TYR A 139 -14.24 19.57 21.61
C TYR A 139 -14.42 18.75 20.33
N LEU A 140 -13.40 18.74 19.45
CA LEU A 140 -13.45 17.99 18.20
C LEU A 140 -13.50 16.46 18.43
N LYS A 141 -12.83 15.96 19.47
CA LYS A 141 -12.96 14.54 19.91
C LYS A 141 -14.41 14.19 20.24
N LYS A 142 -15.07 14.99 21.09
CA LYS A 142 -16.49 14.78 21.45
C LYS A 142 -17.42 14.81 20.23
N VAL A 143 -17.14 15.70 19.28
CA VAL A 143 -17.86 15.78 18.01
C VAL A 143 -17.68 14.48 17.21
N ALA A 144 -16.44 14.03 17.02
CA ALA A 144 -16.14 12.84 16.25
C ALA A 144 -16.70 11.57 16.92
N GLU A 145 -16.61 11.43 18.26
CA GLU A 145 -17.22 10.34 19.03
C GLU A 145 -18.75 10.28 18.84
N ARG A 146 -19.42 11.44 18.78
CA ARG A 146 -20.86 11.50 18.56
C ARG A 146 -21.26 11.04 17.16
N GLU A 147 -20.42 11.28 16.16
CA GLU A 147 -20.73 11.07 14.74
C GLU A 147 -20.11 9.79 14.15
N VAL A 148 -19.11 9.18 14.80
CA VAL A 148 -18.39 7.99 14.30
C VAL A 148 -19.30 6.77 14.07
N ASN A 149 -20.47 6.72 14.70
CA ASN A 149 -21.44 5.63 14.53
C ASN A 149 -22.64 6.00 13.64
N ARG A 150 -22.57 7.11 12.89
CA ARG A 150 -23.70 7.63 12.11
C ARG A 150 -23.39 7.70 10.62
N GLY A 151 -24.34 7.23 9.82
CA GLY A 151 -24.31 7.34 8.35
C GLY A 151 -23.45 6.27 7.66
N PRO A 152 -23.14 6.48 6.36
CA PRO A 152 -22.37 5.53 5.55
C PRO A 152 -20.99 5.22 6.12
N LEU A 153 -20.40 4.09 5.72
CA LEU A 153 -19.13 3.62 6.27
C LEU A 153 -18.01 4.65 6.06
N ARG A 154 -17.82 5.19 4.84
CA ARG A 154 -16.82 6.25 4.59
C ARG A 154 -16.91 7.42 5.57
N ARG A 155 -18.13 7.91 5.86
CA ARG A 155 -18.34 9.01 6.81
C ARG A 155 -17.80 8.65 8.19
N ARG A 156 -18.17 7.46 8.67
CA ARG A 156 -17.75 6.94 9.97
C ARG A 156 -16.24 6.74 10.03
N MET A 157 -15.64 6.26 8.94
CA MET A 157 -14.19 6.09 8.82
C MET A 157 -13.42 7.42 8.91
N PHE A 158 -13.91 8.49 8.29
CA PHE A 158 -13.28 9.81 8.42
C PHE A 158 -13.34 10.35 9.86
N TYR A 159 -14.47 10.19 10.57
CA TYR A 159 -14.52 10.57 11.99
C TYR A 159 -13.61 9.71 12.87
N ALA A 160 -13.53 8.41 12.59
CA ALA A 160 -12.60 7.50 13.26
C ALA A 160 -11.14 7.90 12.97
N ALA A 161 -10.84 8.35 11.76
CA ALA A 161 -9.53 8.85 11.36
C ALA A 161 -9.21 10.14 12.12
N SER A 162 -10.15 11.09 12.18
CA SER A 162 -10.01 12.31 12.99
C SER A 162 -9.69 12.02 14.45
N LEU A 163 -10.36 11.04 15.07
CA LEU A 163 -10.06 10.60 16.43
C LEU A 163 -8.63 10.07 16.57
N LYS A 164 -8.17 9.23 15.63
CA LYS A 164 -6.77 8.77 15.60
C LYS A 164 -5.78 9.91 15.47
N GLU A 165 -6.02 10.87 14.58
CA GLU A 165 -5.17 12.06 14.41
C GLU A 165 -5.12 12.93 15.66
N LEU A 166 -6.18 12.92 16.48
CA LEU A 166 -6.25 13.61 17.78
C LEU A 166 -5.67 12.78 18.94
N GLY A 167 -5.08 11.61 18.66
CA GLY A 167 -4.38 10.76 19.60
C GLY A 167 -5.25 9.72 20.32
N GLU A 168 -6.49 9.48 19.86
CA GLU A 168 -7.33 8.41 20.40
C GLU A 168 -7.02 7.05 19.77
N SER A 169 -7.18 5.98 20.54
CA SER A 169 -7.12 4.63 20.01
C SER A 169 -8.50 4.22 19.50
N VAL A 170 -8.64 4.15 18.18
CA VAL A 170 -9.87 3.71 17.51
C VAL A 170 -9.65 2.34 16.87
N PRO A 171 -10.52 1.35 17.13
CA PRO A 171 -10.42 0.05 16.47
C PRO A 171 -10.63 0.19 14.95
N TYR A 172 -10.17 -0.79 14.19
CA TYR A 172 -10.43 -0.86 12.75
C TYR A 172 -11.95 -0.94 12.50
N PRO A 173 -12.57 0.06 11.84
CA PRO A 173 -14.01 0.08 11.62
C PRO A 173 -14.37 -0.78 10.40
N PHE A 174 -14.23 -2.10 10.53
CA PHE A 174 -14.58 -3.03 9.46
C PHE A 174 -16.09 -3.25 9.39
N GLU A 175 -16.67 -2.90 8.24
CA GLU A 175 -18.02 -3.30 7.83
C GLU A 175 -18.04 -3.57 6.32
N GLU A 176 -19.05 -4.31 5.88
CA GLU A 176 -19.19 -4.62 4.45
C GLU A 176 -19.49 -3.35 3.65
N PRO A 177 -18.64 -2.98 2.67
CA PRO A 177 -18.79 -1.74 1.91
C PRO A 177 -20.07 -1.77 1.08
N GLN A 178 -20.78 -0.64 1.01
CA GLN A 178 -22.03 -0.53 0.26
C GLN A 178 -21.83 0.05 -1.14
N ASP A 179 -20.74 0.79 -1.36
CA ASP A 179 -20.40 1.44 -2.62
C ASP A 179 -18.88 1.55 -2.83
N GLU A 180 -18.46 2.08 -3.98
CA GLU A 180 -17.04 2.29 -4.30
C GLU A 180 -16.35 3.27 -3.34
N SER A 181 -17.08 4.24 -2.78
CA SER A 181 -16.54 5.20 -1.81
C SER A 181 -16.13 4.53 -0.51
N ASP A 182 -16.92 3.57 -0.04
CA ASP A 182 -16.62 2.76 1.13
C ASP A 182 -15.38 1.88 0.91
N VAL A 183 -15.26 1.26 -0.27
CA VAL A 183 -14.07 0.46 -0.63
C VAL A 183 -12.80 1.32 -0.64
N ILE A 184 -12.86 2.51 -1.25
CA ILE A 184 -11.72 3.45 -1.26
C ILE A 184 -11.33 3.85 0.17
N ALA A 185 -12.33 4.13 1.03
CA ALA A 185 -12.07 4.49 2.43
C ALA A 185 -11.43 3.33 3.22
N LEU A 186 -11.88 2.08 2.99
CA LEU A 186 -11.32 0.88 3.61
C LEU A 186 -9.86 0.66 3.24
N VAL A 187 -9.52 0.80 1.95
CA VAL A 187 -8.14 0.71 1.46
C VAL A 187 -7.27 1.80 2.07
N TRP A 188 -7.74 3.05 2.03
CA TRP A 188 -7.03 4.18 2.65
C TRP A 188 -6.74 3.94 4.13
N TRP A 189 -7.72 3.45 4.89
CA TRP A 189 -7.52 3.15 6.29
C TRP A 189 -6.49 2.04 6.50
N ALA A 190 -6.60 0.93 5.77
CA ALA A 190 -5.67 -0.19 5.91
C ALA A 190 -4.23 0.24 5.65
N GLU A 191 -4.01 1.09 4.65
CA GLU A 191 -2.69 1.66 4.33
C GLU A 191 -2.19 2.68 5.36
N ARG A 192 -3.08 3.58 5.83
CA ARG A 192 -2.67 4.67 6.70
C ARG A 192 -2.54 4.27 8.16
N TYR A 193 -3.47 3.46 8.67
CA TYR A 193 -3.62 3.17 10.10
C TYR A 193 -3.46 1.70 10.46
N GLY A 194 -3.23 0.83 9.47
CA GLY A 194 -3.17 -0.62 9.61
C GLY A 194 -4.53 -1.29 9.45
N GLY A 195 -4.51 -2.60 9.23
CA GLY A 195 -5.67 -3.43 8.92
C GLY A 195 -5.28 -4.55 7.96
N ASP A 196 -6.27 -5.26 7.43
CA ASP A 196 -6.04 -6.30 6.42
C ASP A 196 -5.90 -5.67 5.02
N LYS A 197 -4.68 -5.23 4.69
CA LYS A 197 -4.35 -4.61 3.40
C LYS A 197 -4.69 -5.52 2.22
N TYR A 198 -4.37 -6.82 2.33
CA TYR A 198 -4.59 -7.79 1.26
C TYR A 198 -6.07 -7.87 0.88
N GLU A 199 -6.95 -8.03 1.87
CA GLU A 199 -8.38 -8.13 1.61
C GLU A 199 -8.95 -6.80 1.09
N GLN A 200 -8.48 -5.65 1.58
CA GLN A 200 -8.97 -4.35 1.09
C GLN A 200 -8.55 -4.08 -0.36
N TRP A 201 -7.30 -4.35 -0.72
CA TRP A 201 -6.86 -4.20 -2.11
C TRP A 201 -7.51 -5.21 -3.05
N LYS A 202 -7.80 -6.42 -2.57
CA LYS A 202 -8.58 -7.40 -3.32
C LYS A 202 -10.01 -6.92 -3.59
N ARG A 203 -10.66 -6.30 -2.60
CA ARG A 203 -11.96 -5.64 -2.78
C ARG A 203 -11.87 -4.49 -3.78
N PHE A 204 -10.84 -3.67 -3.69
CA PHE A 204 -10.61 -2.59 -4.67
C PHE A 204 -10.45 -3.11 -6.10
N GLY A 205 -9.69 -4.19 -6.30
CA GLY A 205 -9.55 -4.82 -7.62
C GLY A 205 -10.87 -5.32 -8.22
N SER A 206 -11.93 -5.48 -7.42
CA SER A 206 -13.26 -5.85 -7.94
C SER A 206 -14.08 -4.66 -8.47
N ILE A 207 -13.69 -3.43 -8.13
CA ILE A 207 -14.37 -2.19 -8.54
C ILE A 207 -13.50 -1.31 -9.45
N GLU A 208 -12.26 -1.74 -9.74
CA GLU A 208 -11.26 -0.90 -10.41
C GLU A 208 -11.72 -0.42 -11.80
N ASP A 209 -12.46 -1.25 -12.52
CA ASP A 209 -12.99 -0.94 -13.85
C ASP A 209 -14.18 0.04 -13.81
N HIS A 210 -14.80 0.24 -12.64
CA HIS A 210 -15.90 1.19 -12.46
C HIS A 210 -15.41 2.62 -12.21
N ILE A 211 -14.12 2.80 -11.87
CA ILE A 211 -13.55 4.10 -11.50
C ILE A 211 -12.97 4.81 -12.72
N ALA A 212 -13.37 6.07 -12.93
CA ALA A 212 -12.82 6.90 -13.99
C ALA A 212 -11.44 7.47 -13.58
N LEU A 213 -10.38 7.03 -14.28
CA LEU A 213 -9.01 7.57 -14.15
C LEU A 213 -8.58 8.49 -15.29
N GLU A 214 -9.40 8.61 -16.33
CA GLU A 214 -9.17 9.47 -17.50
C GLU A 214 -10.50 10.13 -17.89
N GLN A 215 -10.45 11.39 -18.35
CA GLN A 215 -11.58 11.98 -19.06
C GLN A 215 -11.56 11.44 -20.50
N GLY A 216 -12.32 10.40 -20.77
CA GLY A 216 -12.32 9.69 -22.06
C GLY A 216 -13.70 9.11 -22.40
N THR A 217 -13.99 9.08 -23.70
CA THR A 217 -15.26 8.73 -24.37
C THR A 217 -15.61 7.23 -24.27
N ASP A 218 -15.54 6.63 -23.09
CA ASP A 218 -15.98 5.25 -22.92
C ASP A 218 -17.51 5.18 -23.00
N LEU A 219 -18.02 4.16 -23.71
CA LEU A 219 -19.47 3.86 -23.80
C LEU A 219 -20.08 3.43 -22.46
N VAL A 220 -19.24 3.15 -21.45
CA VAL A 220 -19.63 2.75 -20.11
C VAL A 220 -19.42 3.94 -19.17
N GLU A 221 -20.49 4.37 -18.50
CA GLU A 221 -20.42 5.45 -17.50
C GLU A 221 -19.58 4.99 -16.30
N LYS A 222 -18.28 5.34 -16.31
CA LYS A 222 -17.41 5.20 -15.15
C LYS A 222 -17.69 6.30 -14.13
N ARG A 223 -17.58 5.96 -12.85
CA ARG A 223 -17.80 6.89 -11.74
C ARG A 223 -16.63 7.84 -11.60
N ASN A 224 -16.91 9.14 -11.64
CA ASN A 224 -15.93 10.18 -11.34
C ASN A 224 -15.61 10.22 -9.83
N LEU A 225 -14.34 10.33 -9.49
CA LEU A 225 -13.90 10.49 -8.10
C LEU A 225 -14.13 11.94 -7.62
N SER A 226 -14.51 12.11 -6.35
CA SER A 226 -14.42 13.41 -5.68
C SER A 226 -12.97 13.78 -5.40
N ILE A 227 -12.66 15.06 -5.15
CA ILE A 227 -11.29 15.48 -4.81
C ILE A 227 -10.73 14.72 -3.61
N THR A 228 -11.56 14.48 -2.61
CA THR A 228 -11.19 13.74 -1.39
C THR A 228 -10.94 12.27 -1.67
N GLU A 229 -11.73 11.63 -2.55
CA GLU A 229 -11.49 10.25 -2.97
C GLU A 229 -10.18 10.13 -3.74
N MET A 230 -9.90 11.07 -4.65
CA MET A 230 -8.61 11.13 -5.34
C MET A 230 -7.47 11.21 -4.33
N ALA A 231 -7.60 12.07 -3.32
CA ALA A 231 -6.57 12.31 -2.32
C ALA A 231 -6.27 11.07 -1.46
N ILE A 232 -7.29 10.45 -0.87
CA ILE A 232 -7.11 9.29 0.00
C ILE A 232 -6.70 8.03 -0.78
N LEU A 233 -7.18 7.87 -2.02
CA LEU A 233 -6.73 6.77 -2.88
C LEU A 233 -5.29 6.99 -3.35
N TYR A 234 -4.91 8.23 -3.68
CA TYR A 234 -3.53 8.58 -4.03
C TYR A 234 -2.56 8.27 -2.88
N GLU A 235 -2.97 8.57 -1.65
CA GLU A 235 -2.22 8.20 -0.45
C GLU A 235 -2.06 6.69 -0.32
N ALA A 236 -3.16 5.95 -0.42
CA ALA A 236 -3.16 4.52 -0.23
C ALA A 236 -2.26 3.82 -1.26
N VAL A 237 -2.43 4.17 -2.54
CA VAL A 237 -1.59 3.63 -3.64
C VAL A 237 -0.12 3.98 -3.44
N THR A 238 0.19 5.21 -3.02
CA THR A 238 1.58 5.63 -2.80
C THR A 238 2.22 4.89 -1.63
N LYS A 239 1.45 4.65 -0.55
CA LYS A 239 1.90 3.85 0.60
C LYS A 239 2.14 2.39 0.22
N GLU A 240 1.26 1.76 -0.55
CA GLU A 240 1.44 0.39 -1.02
C GLU A 240 2.66 0.25 -1.94
N ILE A 241 2.94 1.24 -2.79
CA ILE A 241 4.18 1.26 -3.60
C ILE A 241 5.43 1.35 -2.71
N MET A 242 5.38 2.13 -1.64
CA MET A 242 6.51 2.37 -0.75
C MET A 242 6.74 1.23 0.26
N PHE A 243 5.65 0.62 0.73
CA PHE A 243 5.63 -0.41 1.76
C PHE A 243 4.67 -1.54 1.33
N PRO A 244 5.07 -2.34 0.31
CA PRO A 244 4.19 -3.30 -0.32
C PRO A 244 3.79 -4.42 0.63
N GLU A 245 2.51 -4.80 0.59
CA GLU A 245 1.99 -5.93 1.35
C GLU A 245 2.51 -7.25 0.75
N PRO A 246 3.26 -8.07 1.52
CA PRO A 246 3.85 -9.31 1.02
C PRO A 246 2.83 -10.28 0.40
N SER A 247 1.62 -10.33 0.94
CA SER A 247 0.54 -11.19 0.41
C SER A 247 0.10 -10.74 -0.99
N LEU A 248 0.11 -9.44 -1.27
CA LEU A 248 -0.15 -8.92 -2.60
C LEU A 248 1.02 -9.21 -3.54
N LEU A 249 2.26 -8.99 -3.11
CA LEU A 249 3.46 -9.34 -3.89
C LEU A 249 3.47 -10.82 -4.28
N PHE A 250 3.04 -11.72 -3.38
CA PHE A 250 2.86 -13.14 -3.69
C PHE A 250 1.91 -13.35 -4.87
N GLU A 251 0.76 -12.67 -4.87
CA GLU A 251 -0.22 -12.80 -5.95
C GLU A 251 0.29 -12.23 -7.28
N TYR A 252 0.98 -11.09 -7.24
CA TYR A 252 1.51 -10.41 -8.43
C TYR A 252 2.68 -11.14 -9.07
N PHE A 253 3.56 -11.75 -8.27
CA PHE A 253 4.76 -12.35 -8.82
C PHE A 253 4.42 -13.58 -9.68
N PRO A 254 4.90 -13.68 -10.94
CA PRO A 254 4.56 -14.78 -11.83
C PRO A 254 5.35 -16.05 -11.47
N PHE A 255 5.07 -16.66 -10.31
CA PHE A 255 5.67 -17.91 -9.87
C PHE A 255 5.45 -19.04 -10.88
N HIS A 256 6.36 -20.03 -10.87
CA HIS A 256 6.09 -21.34 -11.46
C HIS A 256 4.76 -21.88 -10.91
N GLU A 257 3.90 -22.42 -11.78
CA GLU A 257 2.52 -22.81 -11.41
C GLU A 257 2.49 -23.71 -10.17
N ARG A 258 3.35 -24.75 -10.16
CA ARG A 258 3.46 -25.67 -9.01
C ARG A 258 3.85 -24.97 -7.70
N VAL A 259 4.76 -23.99 -7.74
CA VAL A 259 5.16 -23.22 -6.55
C VAL A 259 3.99 -22.40 -6.03
N ARG A 260 3.25 -21.73 -6.93
CA ARG A 260 2.05 -20.98 -6.55
C ARG A 260 1.02 -21.89 -5.87
N GLN A 261 0.72 -23.03 -6.49
CA GLN A 261 -0.30 -23.97 -5.98
C GLN A 261 0.02 -24.47 -4.56
N ILE A 262 1.26 -24.87 -4.29
CA ILE A 262 1.64 -25.48 -3.01
C ILE A 262 1.93 -24.46 -1.90
N ALA A 263 2.44 -23.28 -2.25
CA ALA A 263 2.89 -22.29 -1.27
C ALA A 263 1.78 -21.34 -0.84
N ARG A 264 0.76 -21.11 -1.68
CA ARG A 264 -0.22 -20.02 -1.52
C ARG A 264 -0.94 -20.08 -0.18
N ASP A 265 -1.55 -21.20 0.16
CA ASP A 265 -2.35 -21.30 1.39
C ASP A 265 -1.48 -21.10 2.64
N TYR A 266 -0.26 -21.65 2.65
CA TYR A 266 0.67 -21.40 3.75
C TYR A 266 1.08 -19.93 3.83
N PHE A 267 1.41 -19.31 2.71
CA PHE A 267 1.85 -17.91 2.66
C PHE A 267 0.76 -16.96 3.15
N MET A 268 -0.47 -17.12 2.67
CA MET A 268 -1.63 -16.28 3.04
C MET A 268 -2.02 -16.43 4.52
N ASN A 269 -1.65 -17.55 5.16
CA ASN A 269 -1.90 -17.80 6.58
C ASN A 269 -0.67 -17.50 7.47
N GLY A 270 0.34 -16.78 6.95
CA GLY A 270 1.55 -16.43 7.70
C GLY A 270 2.48 -17.61 8.01
N LYS A 271 2.23 -18.78 7.42
CA LYS A 271 3.06 -20.00 7.57
C LYS A 271 4.19 -20.01 6.55
N TYR A 272 5.01 -18.97 6.55
CA TYR A 272 6.03 -18.70 5.53
C TYR A 272 7.05 -19.82 5.36
N ASN A 273 7.50 -20.43 6.46
CA ASN A 273 8.41 -21.57 6.41
C ASN A 273 7.81 -22.79 5.73
N ALA A 274 6.55 -23.11 6.05
CA ALA A 274 5.86 -24.22 5.43
C ALA A 274 5.68 -23.97 3.92
N ALA A 275 5.37 -22.73 3.52
CA ALA A 275 5.27 -22.33 2.13
C ALA A 275 6.58 -22.64 1.36
N VAL A 276 7.73 -22.21 1.89
CA VAL A 276 9.05 -22.49 1.30
C VAL A 276 9.37 -23.98 1.31
N PHE A 277 9.13 -24.66 2.44
CA PHE A 277 9.49 -26.07 2.62
C PHE A 277 8.75 -26.98 1.63
N GLU A 278 7.45 -26.75 1.41
CA GLU A 278 6.68 -27.47 0.41
C GLU A 278 7.18 -27.16 -1.01
N ALA A 279 7.58 -25.91 -1.29
CA ALA A 279 8.18 -25.55 -2.58
C ALA A 279 9.52 -26.26 -2.83
N VAL A 280 10.36 -26.42 -1.81
CA VAL A 280 11.62 -27.17 -1.92
C VAL A 280 11.36 -28.67 -2.16
N LYS A 281 10.34 -29.26 -1.54
CA LYS A 281 9.95 -30.66 -1.82
C LYS A 281 9.52 -30.82 -3.28
N ALA A 282 8.70 -29.90 -3.79
CA ALA A 282 8.26 -29.92 -5.19
C ALA A 282 9.43 -29.75 -6.17
N LEU A 283 10.43 -28.93 -5.84
CA LEU A 283 11.67 -28.83 -6.63
C LEU A 283 12.41 -30.18 -6.67
N ASN A 284 12.57 -30.84 -5.52
CA ASN A 284 13.21 -32.16 -5.46
C ASN A 284 12.45 -33.20 -6.30
N GLU A 285 11.14 -33.26 -6.15
CA GLU A 285 10.26 -34.16 -6.92
C GLU A 285 10.40 -33.91 -8.43
N MET A 286 10.44 -32.64 -8.86
CA MET A 286 10.61 -32.29 -10.27
C MET A 286 11.95 -32.76 -10.84
N ILE A 287 13.05 -32.61 -10.08
CA ILE A 287 14.38 -33.10 -10.51
C ILE A 287 14.36 -34.62 -10.66
N GLN A 288 13.75 -35.32 -9.70
CA GLN A 288 13.59 -36.78 -9.74
C GLN A 288 12.81 -37.22 -10.98
N GLN A 289 11.64 -36.61 -11.23
CA GLN A 289 10.81 -36.91 -12.40
C GLN A 289 11.53 -36.62 -13.72
N ARG A 290 12.27 -35.51 -13.82
CA ARG A 290 12.97 -35.11 -15.05
C ARG A 290 14.22 -35.92 -15.32
N SER A 291 14.92 -36.40 -14.30
CA SER A 291 16.17 -37.16 -14.45
C SER A 291 15.98 -38.67 -14.46
N GLY A 292 14.83 -39.17 -13.97
CA GLY A 292 14.59 -40.59 -13.71
C GLY A 292 15.39 -41.15 -12.53
N ILE A 293 16.15 -40.31 -11.80
CA ILE A 293 16.95 -40.74 -10.64
C ILE A 293 16.13 -40.54 -9.38
N MET A 294 15.63 -41.66 -8.85
CA MET A 294 14.97 -41.74 -7.54
C MET A 294 15.99 -42.24 -6.49
N ASN A 295 15.74 -42.00 -5.20
CA ASN A 295 16.54 -42.56 -4.07
C ASN A 295 17.93 -41.93 -3.85
N LYS A 296 18.07 -40.63 -4.07
CA LYS A 296 19.22 -39.85 -3.59
C LYS A 296 18.74 -38.77 -2.63
N ASN A 297 19.58 -38.42 -1.64
CA ASN A 297 19.37 -37.17 -0.91
C ASN A 297 19.54 -35.98 -1.87
N GLU A 298 19.09 -34.82 -1.45
CA GLU A 298 18.91 -33.67 -2.34
C GLU A 298 20.24 -33.17 -2.92
N ALA A 299 21.31 -33.16 -2.12
CA ALA A 299 22.64 -32.74 -2.57
C ALA A 299 23.23 -33.76 -3.56
N GLU A 300 23.13 -35.05 -3.27
CA GLU A 300 23.57 -36.12 -4.16
C GLU A 300 22.75 -36.17 -5.46
N LEU A 301 21.45 -35.84 -5.39
CA LEU A 301 20.59 -35.78 -6.56
C LEU A 301 21.07 -34.69 -7.51
N VAL A 302 21.37 -33.48 -7.00
CA VAL A 302 21.92 -32.39 -7.82
C VAL A 302 23.27 -32.78 -8.42
N GLN A 303 24.14 -33.42 -7.63
CA GLN A 303 25.44 -33.90 -8.12
C GLN A 303 25.28 -34.91 -9.27
N ALA A 304 24.40 -35.90 -9.10
CA ALA A 304 24.17 -36.96 -10.08
C ALA A 304 23.45 -36.49 -11.34
N THR A 305 22.66 -35.41 -11.27
CA THR A 305 21.79 -34.97 -12.36
C THR A 305 22.31 -33.75 -13.12
N MET A 306 22.98 -32.81 -12.45
CA MET A 306 23.32 -31.51 -13.01
C MET A 306 24.83 -31.22 -13.05
N LYS A 307 25.61 -31.66 -12.04
CA LYS A 307 27.02 -31.26 -11.90
C LYS A 307 28.00 -32.01 -12.79
N ASN A 308 27.67 -33.22 -13.23
CA ASN A 308 28.55 -33.98 -14.10
C ASN A 308 28.58 -33.37 -15.51
N ILE A 309 29.51 -32.45 -15.78
CA ILE A 309 29.54 -31.68 -17.04
C ILE A 309 29.80 -32.55 -18.27
N SER A 310 30.51 -33.67 -18.13
CA SER A 310 30.72 -34.59 -19.26
C SER A 310 29.47 -35.37 -19.64
N ASP A 311 28.56 -35.59 -18.69
CA ASP A 311 27.32 -36.33 -18.90
C ASP A 311 26.18 -35.89 -17.95
N PRO A 312 25.67 -34.65 -18.08
CA PRO A 312 24.58 -34.20 -17.24
C PRO A 312 23.25 -34.79 -17.73
N ARG A 313 22.41 -35.21 -16.78
CA ARG A 313 21.05 -35.70 -17.07
C ARG A 313 20.08 -34.57 -17.34
N ILE A 314 20.29 -33.43 -16.69
CA ILE A 314 19.53 -32.19 -16.89
C ILE A 314 20.47 -31.16 -17.50
N ILE A 315 20.17 -30.76 -18.73
CA ILE A 315 21.01 -29.89 -19.57
C ILE A 315 20.33 -28.53 -19.71
N PHE A 316 20.88 -27.49 -19.06
CA PHE A 316 20.26 -26.17 -18.98
C PHE A 316 20.47 -25.28 -20.21
N ASN A 317 21.48 -25.58 -21.04
CA ASN A 317 21.80 -24.86 -22.26
C ASN A 317 22.45 -25.80 -23.30
N ASP A 318 22.49 -25.34 -24.55
CA ASP A 318 22.98 -26.12 -25.70
C ASP A 318 24.50 -26.00 -25.93
N PHE A 319 25.21 -25.26 -25.09
CA PHE A 319 26.59 -24.82 -25.33
C PHE A 319 27.60 -25.48 -24.38
N LEU A 320 27.38 -26.75 -24.01
CA LEU A 320 28.30 -27.49 -23.11
C LEU A 320 29.68 -27.76 -23.74
N ASN A 321 29.84 -27.51 -25.04
CA ASN A 321 31.13 -27.49 -25.73
C ASN A 321 31.96 -26.24 -25.39
N GLU A 322 31.34 -25.15 -24.94
CA GLU A 322 31.98 -23.88 -24.60
C GLU A 322 32.12 -23.71 -23.08
N ASP A 323 33.17 -23.04 -22.64
CA ASP A 323 33.41 -22.82 -21.21
C ASP A 323 32.31 -21.97 -20.56
N SER A 324 31.74 -21.00 -21.30
CA SER A 324 30.60 -20.21 -20.84
C SER A 324 29.36 -21.07 -20.55
N GLY A 325 29.03 -22.02 -21.44
CA GLY A 325 27.88 -22.92 -21.23
C GLY A 325 28.10 -23.89 -20.07
N LYS A 326 29.32 -24.43 -19.93
CA LYS A 326 29.71 -25.26 -18.76
C LYS A 326 29.65 -24.47 -17.45
N ASN A 327 30.05 -23.20 -17.46
CA ASN A 327 29.99 -22.31 -16.30
C ASN A 327 28.54 -22.06 -15.86
N GLU A 328 27.63 -21.77 -16.80
CA GLU A 328 26.21 -21.60 -16.48
C GLU A 328 25.60 -22.90 -15.91
N GLN A 329 25.86 -24.04 -16.55
CA GLN A 329 25.41 -25.36 -16.09
C GLN A 329 25.87 -25.63 -14.65
N THR A 330 27.16 -25.40 -14.37
CA THR A 330 27.74 -25.58 -13.03
C THR A 330 27.14 -24.61 -12.03
N GLY A 331 26.96 -23.34 -12.41
CA GLY A 331 26.39 -22.30 -11.56
C GLY A 331 24.96 -22.63 -11.13
N LEU A 332 24.10 -23.06 -12.05
CA LEU A 332 22.72 -23.47 -11.74
C LEU A 332 22.68 -24.71 -10.85
N ALA A 333 23.60 -25.66 -11.05
CA ALA A 333 23.73 -26.80 -10.17
C ALA A 333 24.13 -26.38 -8.74
N LEU A 334 25.05 -25.42 -8.60
CA LEU A 334 25.45 -24.86 -7.30
C LEU A 334 24.31 -24.10 -6.61
N ILE A 335 23.54 -23.30 -7.36
CA ILE A 335 22.34 -22.62 -6.83
C ILE A 335 21.33 -23.66 -6.34
N CYS A 336 21.05 -24.71 -7.12
CA CYS A 336 20.12 -25.76 -6.75
C CYS A 336 20.54 -26.51 -5.47
N GLU A 337 21.82 -26.88 -5.37
CA GLU A 337 22.35 -27.50 -4.15
C GLU A 337 22.28 -26.53 -2.95
N GLY A 338 22.53 -25.24 -3.19
CA GLY A 338 22.41 -24.17 -2.21
C GLY A 338 21.00 -24.04 -1.66
N ILE A 339 19.97 -24.08 -2.51
CA ILE A 339 18.55 -24.08 -2.10
C ILE A 339 18.27 -25.20 -1.10
N PHE A 340 18.69 -26.43 -1.39
CA PHE A 340 18.46 -27.56 -0.49
C PHE A 340 19.23 -27.41 0.83
N LYS A 341 20.49 -26.97 0.78
CA LYS A 341 21.31 -26.81 1.98
C LYS A 341 20.89 -25.63 2.85
N ALA A 342 20.41 -24.53 2.27
CA ALA A 342 20.10 -23.30 3.00
C ALA A 342 18.63 -23.24 3.44
N PHE A 343 17.69 -23.60 2.57
CA PHE A 343 16.25 -23.39 2.84
C PHE A 343 15.62 -24.59 3.56
N ARG A 344 16.13 -25.80 3.33
CA ARG A 344 15.56 -27.03 3.89
C ARG A 344 16.31 -27.54 5.12
N ASN A 345 17.62 -27.71 5.03
CA ASN A 345 18.39 -28.44 6.06
C ASN A 345 18.38 -27.77 7.46
N PRO A 346 18.56 -26.46 7.62
CA PRO A 346 18.55 -25.84 8.96
C PRO A 346 17.19 -25.90 9.64
N LYS A 347 16.10 -25.90 8.84
CA LYS A 347 14.73 -25.75 9.31
C LYS A 347 14.00 -27.08 9.49
N GLY A 348 14.29 -28.09 8.67
CA GLY A 348 13.70 -29.44 8.79
C GLY A 348 14.18 -30.27 9.98
N HIS A 349 15.21 -29.80 10.70
CA HIS A 349 15.78 -30.47 11.88
C HIS A 349 15.44 -29.78 13.20
N LYS A 350 14.58 -28.76 13.17
CA LYS A 350 14.18 -27.97 14.34
C LYS A 350 12.64 -27.88 14.44
N PRO A 351 12.07 -27.77 15.65
CA PRO A 351 10.66 -27.47 15.84
C PRO A 351 10.26 -26.10 15.23
N GLU A 352 8.98 -25.91 14.90
CA GLU A 352 8.48 -24.69 14.25
C GLU A 352 8.67 -23.40 15.07
N ASP A 353 8.68 -23.51 16.40
CA ASP A 353 8.88 -22.39 17.34
C ASP A 353 10.36 -22.03 17.55
N HIS A 354 11.29 -22.76 16.94
CA HIS A 354 12.71 -22.49 17.06
C HIS A 354 13.09 -21.20 16.30
N PRO A 355 13.89 -20.28 16.88
CA PRO A 355 14.24 -19.00 16.23
C PRO A 355 14.91 -19.13 14.85
N LEU A 356 15.72 -20.18 14.64
CA LEU A 356 16.30 -20.50 13.32
C LEU A 356 15.27 -20.90 12.25
N VAL A 357 14.07 -21.29 12.65
CA VAL A 357 12.97 -21.58 11.74
C VAL A 357 12.25 -20.29 11.39
N ASN A 358 12.10 -19.33 12.31
CA ASN A 358 11.36 -18.09 12.04
C ASN A 358 11.82 -17.42 10.72
N LEU A 359 10.84 -17.01 9.91
CA LEU A 359 11.05 -16.49 8.56
C LEU A 359 10.07 -15.38 8.30
N GLU A 360 10.58 -14.22 7.93
CA GLU A 360 9.77 -13.06 7.59
C GLU A 360 9.14 -13.22 6.19
N ALA A 361 8.01 -12.55 5.97
CA ALA A 361 7.23 -12.67 4.75
C ALA A 361 8.03 -12.35 3.47
N CYS A 362 8.81 -11.25 3.49
CA CYS A 362 9.64 -10.84 2.35
C CYS A 362 10.77 -11.83 2.07
N GLU A 363 11.42 -12.35 3.11
CA GLU A 363 12.48 -13.35 2.95
C GLU A 363 11.90 -14.66 2.37
N ALA A 364 10.70 -15.05 2.79
CA ALA A 364 10.01 -16.19 2.21
C ALA A 364 9.66 -15.99 0.73
N LEU A 365 9.22 -14.80 0.34
CA LEU A 365 8.99 -14.45 -1.07
C LEU A 365 10.28 -14.61 -1.88
N GLU A 366 11.39 -14.08 -1.40
CA GLU A 366 12.69 -14.19 -2.08
C GLU A 366 13.10 -15.66 -2.28
N GLN A 367 12.95 -16.49 -1.25
CA GLN A 367 13.25 -17.92 -1.33
C GLN A 367 12.32 -18.63 -2.33
N LEU A 368 11.02 -18.34 -2.31
CA LEU A 368 10.05 -18.87 -3.28
C LEU A 368 10.36 -18.43 -4.72
N ILE A 369 10.83 -17.19 -4.92
CA ILE A 369 11.20 -16.66 -6.23
C ILE A 369 12.39 -17.44 -6.79
N VAL A 370 13.42 -17.69 -5.96
CA VAL A 370 14.60 -18.47 -6.34
C VAL A 370 14.23 -19.92 -6.67
N ILE A 371 13.38 -20.55 -5.87
CA ILE A 371 12.87 -21.91 -6.14
C ILE A 371 12.09 -21.93 -7.47
N SER A 372 11.17 -20.98 -7.66
CA SER A 372 10.39 -20.84 -8.89
C SER A 372 11.27 -20.63 -10.12
N TYR A 373 12.30 -19.80 -10.02
CA TYR A 373 13.29 -19.62 -11.08
C TYR A 373 13.96 -20.96 -11.44
N MET A 374 14.45 -21.70 -10.44
CA MET A 374 15.09 -23.00 -10.67
C MET A 374 14.15 -24.02 -11.29
N MET A 375 12.90 -24.10 -10.83
CA MET A 375 11.91 -25.00 -11.44
C MET A 375 11.68 -24.65 -12.92
N LYS A 376 11.53 -23.37 -13.27
CA LYS A 376 11.42 -22.93 -14.68
C LYS A 376 12.65 -23.28 -15.50
N ARG A 377 13.86 -23.18 -14.93
CA ARG A 377 15.10 -23.60 -15.60
C ARG A 377 15.12 -25.10 -15.87
N ILE A 378 14.70 -25.92 -14.90
CA ILE A 378 14.63 -27.38 -15.04
C ILE A 378 13.55 -27.78 -16.05
N GLU A 379 12.40 -27.09 -16.06
CA GLU A 379 11.30 -27.35 -16.99
C GLU A 379 11.73 -27.21 -18.45
N ARG A 380 12.55 -26.19 -18.73
CA ARG A 380 13.05 -25.88 -20.08
C ARG A 380 14.29 -26.69 -20.47
N ALA A 381 14.96 -27.31 -19.51
CA ALA A 381 16.19 -28.07 -19.73
C ALA A 381 15.95 -29.33 -20.57
N LYS A 382 16.91 -29.70 -21.42
CA LYS A 382 16.85 -31.00 -22.09
C LYS A 382 17.17 -32.11 -21.08
N THR A 383 16.47 -33.23 -21.18
CA THR A 383 16.69 -34.42 -20.34
C THR A 383 17.18 -35.57 -21.21
N LYS A 384 18.14 -36.35 -20.71
CA LYS A 384 18.67 -37.53 -21.40
C LYS A 384 17.84 -38.77 -21.19
#